data_AF-A0A7R9DMU8-F1
#
_entry.id   AF-A0A7R9DMU8-F1
#
_cell.length_a   1.000
_cell.length_b   1.000
_cell.length_c   1.000
_cell.angle_alpha   90.00
_cell.angle_beta   90.00
_cell.angle_gamma   90.00
#
_symmetry.space_group_name_H-M   'P 1'
#
loop_
_entity.id
_entity.type
_entity.pdbx_description
1 polymer ?
#
loop_
_entity_poly.entity_id
_entity_poly.type
_entity_poly.pdbx_seq_one_letter_code
_entity_poly.pdbx_strand_id
1 'polypeptide(L)'
;MTTLNKKCRLGPAEQFSAVTHFLDASFVYGSEQLLADSLRLRQGGLLKTQKTKDGRHFLPNSKEPTKDCDVESEDSVCYEAGDGRVNQHPGVAIIHTLFLREHNRIAGILQGLNSHWDDNRLYLEAKRIVIAIWQHITYIEWLPLVLGEYFVGDIL
;
A
#
# COMPACT_ATOMS: atom_id res chain seq x y z
N MET A 1 9.73 1.43 19.19
CA MET A 1 11.15 1.06 19.29
C MET A 1 11.94 2.37 19.29
N THR A 2 12.72 2.64 20.34
CA THR A 2 13.59 3.83 20.40
C THR A 2 14.78 3.62 19.47
N THR A 3 15.23 4.65 18.76
CA THR A 3 16.35 4.55 17.82
C THR A 3 17.55 5.32 18.30
N LEU A 4 18.73 4.82 17.94
CA LEU A 4 19.96 5.56 18.12
C LEU A 4 19.88 6.90 17.38
N ASN A 5 20.30 7.97 18.06
CA ASN A 5 20.46 9.26 17.42
C ASN A 5 21.43 9.10 16.24
N LYS A 6 20.96 9.34 15.01
CA LYS A 6 21.78 9.19 13.78
C LYS A 6 23.04 10.07 13.78
N LYS A 7 23.12 11.08 14.66
CA LYS A 7 24.30 11.94 14.86
C LYS A 7 25.26 11.41 15.93
N CYS A 8 25.00 10.23 16.52
CA CYS A 8 25.76 9.64 17.62
C CYS A 8 26.02 10.63 18.78
N ARG A 9 25.04 11.48 19.10
CA ARG A 9 25.11 12.43 20.23
C ARG A 9 24.22 11.95 21.37
N LEU A 10 24.70 12.17 22.60
CA LEU A 10 23.88 12.01 23.79
C LEU A 10 22.67 12.94 23.71
N GLY A 11 21.50 12.39 23.99
CA GLY A 11 20.22 13.08 23.94
C GLY A 11 19.10 12.15 24.40
N PRO A 12 17.88 12.66 24.63
CA PRO A 12 16.73 11.82 24.95
C PRO A 12 16.50 10.81 23.82
N ALA A 13 16.05 9.62 24.20
CA ALA A 13 15.69 8.59 23.22
C ALA A 13 14.41 8.98 22.48
N GLU A 14 14.42 8.86 21.14
CA GLU A 14 13.27 9.13 20.27
C GLU A 14 12.91 7.88 19.45
N GLN A 15 11.72 7.86 18.85
CA GLN A 15 11.25 6.79 17.97
C GLN A 15 11.38 7.21 16.50
N PHE A 16 11.48 6.22 15.62
CA PHE A 16 11.53 6.43 14.17
C PHE A 16 10.24 5.92 13.53
N SER A 17 9.66 6.74 12.63
CA SER A 17 8.63 6.28 11.72
C SER A 17 9.29 5.73 10.45
N ALA A 18 9.07 4.45 10.18
CA ALA A 18 9.47 3.81 8.93
C ALA A 18 8.49 4.06 7.77
N VAL A 19 7.38 4.77 8.04
CA VAL A 19 6.35 5.08 7.05
C VAL A 19 6.25 6.58 6.76
N THR A 20 5.77 6.91 5.56
CA THR A 20 5.42 8.29 5.21
C THR A 20 4.31 8.81 6.12
N HIS A 21 4.38 10.08 6.51
CA HIS A 21 3.39 10.69 7.41
C HIS A 21 2.13 11.16 6.66
N PHE A 22 2.18 11.20 5.33
CA PHE A 22 1.08 11.64 4.49
C PHE A 22 0.07 10.51 4.26
N LEU A 23 -1.20 10.86 4.01
CA LEU A 23 -2.19 9.92 3.49
C LEU A 23 -1.96 9.71 1.99
N ASP A 24 -0.88 9.02 1.65
CA ASP A 24 -0.38 8.80 0.28
C ASP A 24 -0.49 7.33 -0.17
N ALA A 25 -1.32 6.56 0.54
CA ALA A 25 -1.51 5.12 0.32
C ALA A 25 -0.19 4.32 0.30
N SER A 26 0.82 4.74 1.09
CA SER A 26 2.08 4.01 1.24
C SER A 26 1.91 2.56 1.72
N PHE A 27 0.79 2.21 2.33
CA PHE A 27 0.46 0.81 2.64
C PHE A 27 0.30 -0.08 1.38
N VAL A 28 -0.03 0.51 0.23
CA VAL A 28 -0.08 -0.15 -1.07
C VAL A 28 1.27 -0.05 -1.78
N TYR A 29 1.85 1.15 -1.79
CA TYR A 29 2.97 1.49 -2.68
C TYR A 29 4.36 1.43 -2.04
N GLY A 30 4.46 1.22 -0.73
CA GLY A 30 5.72 1.30 0.01
C GLY A 30 6.07 2.74 0.40
N SER A 31 6.79 2.85 1.52
CA SER A 31 7.40 4.11 1.99
C SER A 31 8.83 4.31 1.48
N GLU A 32 9.40 3.29 0.83
CA GLU A 32 10.73 3.31 0.24
C GLU A 32 10.67 3.01 -1.26
N GLN A 33 11.51 3.70 -2.04
CA GLN A 33 11.51 3.56 -3.50
C GLN A 33 11.85 2.13 -3.97
N LEU A 34 12.77 1.44 -3.28
CA LEU A 34 13.15 0.07 -3.62
C LEU A 34 11.98 -0.91 -3.46
N LEU A 35 11.20 -0.77 -2.39
CA LEU A 35 9.99 -1.56 -2.16
C LEU A 35 8.90 -1.19 -3.19
N ALA A 36 8.70 0.10 -3.44
CA ALA A 36 7.73 0.55 -4.45
C ALA A 36 8.04 -0.06 -5.83
N ASP A 37 9.30 -0.08 -6.22
CA ASP A 37 9.76 -0.64 -7.49
C ASP A 37 9.70 -2.17 -7.54
N SER A 38 9.86 -2.85 -6.40
CA SER A 38 9.74 -4.32 -6.34
C SER A 38 8.29 -4.79 -6.47
N LEU A 39 7.32 -4.00 -6.03
CA LEU A 39 5.88 -4.30 -6.11
C LEU A 39 5.28 -4.09 -7.51
N ARG A 40 5.96 -3.34 -8.39
CA ARG A 40 5.52 -3.05 -9.76
C ARG A 40 5.72 -4.23 -10.70
N LEU A 41 4.73 -4.50 -11.55
CA LEU A 41 4.87 -5.45 -12.66
C LEU A 41 5.77 -4.89 -13.77
N ARG A 42 5.87 -3.55 -13.88
CA ARG A 42 6.57 -2.81 -14.95
C ARG A 42 6.02 -3.08 -16.35
N GLN A 43 4.73 -3.40 -16.40
CA GLN A 43 3.97 -3.52 -17.62
C GLN A 43 2.58 -2.91 -17.42
N GLY A 44 2.19 -2.00 -18.32
CA GLY A 44 0.86 -1.36 -18.29
C GLY A 44 0.57 -0.50 -17.05
N GLY A 45 1.60 -0.10 -16.32
CA GLY A 45 1.48 0.62 -15.05
C GLY A 45 0.96 -0.23 -13.91
N LEU A 46 0.95 -1.56 -14.03
CA LEU A 46 0.33 -2.47 -13.07
C LEU A 46 1.23 -2.81 -11.87
N LEU A 47 0.60 -3.14 -10.76
CA LEU A 47 1.21 -3.84 -9.62
C LEU A 47 1.19 -5.35 -9.84
N LYS A 48 2.20 -6.04 -9.30
CA LYS A 48 2.29 -7.51 -9.34
C LYS A 48 1.10 -8.12 -8.60
N THR A 49 0.56 -9.20 -9.14
CA THR A 49 -0.52 -9.96 -8.50
C THR A 49 -0.29 -11.45 -8.71
N GLN A 50 -0.75 -12.27 -7.79
CA GLN A 50 -0.94 -13.69 -8.06
C GLN A 50 -2.37 -13.96 -8.51
N LYS A 51 -2.55 -14.92 -9.42
CA LYS A 51 -3.86 -15.32 -9.93
C LYS A 51 -4.20 -16.72 -9.42
N THR A 52 -5.34 -16.84 -8.75
CA THR A 52 -5.88 -18.13 -8.30
C THR A 52 -6.48 -18.91 -9.48
N LYS A 53 -6.70 -20.22 -9.28
CA LYS A 53 -7.36 -21.09 -10.27
C LYS A 53 -8.73 -20.55 -10.72
N ASP A 54 -9.44 -19.89 -9.80
CA ASP A 54 -10.75 -19.27 -10.06
C ASP A 54 -10.65 -17.91 -10.78
N GLY A 55 -9.45 -17.49 -11.18
CA GLY A 55 -9.22 -16.23 -11.88
C GLY A 55 -9.17 -14.98 -11.00
N ARG A 56 -9.26 -15.12 -9.67
CA ARG A 56 -9.19 -13.98 -8.73
C ARG A 56 -7.74 -13.54 -8.52
N HIS A 57 -7.51 -12.24 -8.49
CA HIS A 57 -6.20 -11.61 -8.27
C HIS A 57 -5.96 -11.31 -6.80
N PHE A 58 -4.83 -11.71 -6.24
CA PHE A 58 -4.44 -11.38 -4.87
C PHE A 58 -3.06 -10.70 -4.86
N LEU A 59 -2.68 -10.17 -3.70
CA LEU A 59 -1.33 -9.67 -3.44
C LEU A 59 -0.28 -10.74 -3.81
N PRO A 60 0.91 -10.33 -4.27
CA PRO A 60 2.01 -11.25 -4.52
C PRO A 60 2.41 -11.97 -3.22
N ASN A 61 2.90 -13.21 -3.33
CA ASN A 61 3.45 -13.95 -2.19
C ASN A 61 4.92 -13.58 -1.99
N SER A 62 5.39 -13.62 -0.75
CA SER A 62 6.80 -13.54 -0.42
C SER A 62 7.56 -14.70 -1.05
N LYS A 63 8.84 -14.44 -1.36
CA LYS A 63 9.80 -15.46 -1.80
C LYS A 63 10.36 -16.29 -0.65
N GLU A 64 10.35 -15.75 0.57
CA GLU A 64 10.83 -16.41 1.79
C GLU A 64 9.74 -16.37 2.89
N PRO A 65 8.54 -16.98 2.69
CA PRO A 65 7.46 -16.98 3.66
C PRO A 65 7.84 -17.33 5.10
N THR A 66 8.72 -18.33 5.31
CA THR A 66 9.12 -18.77 6.67
C THR A 66 9.95 -17.73 7.44
N LYS A 67 10.50 -16.74 6.74
CA LYS A 67 11.30 -15.65 7.29
C LYS A 67 10.48 -14.38 7.46
N ASP A 68 9.61 -14.10 6.49
CA ASP A 68 8.82 -12.86 6.45
C ASP A 68 7.50 -12.97 7.24
N CYS A 69 7.00 -14.19 7.43
CA CYS A 69 5.78 -14.50 8.16
C CYS A 69 6.01 -15.61 9.21
N ASP A 70 5.11 -15.68 10.19
CA ASP A 70 5.10 -16.75 11.19
C ASP A 70 4.41 -18.00 10.63
N VAL A 71 5.08 -18.68 9.70
CA VAL A 71 4.60 -19.88 9.00
C VAL A 71 5.68 -20.95 8.94
N GLU A 72 5.27 -22.22 9.02
CA GLU A 72 6.21 -23.36 9.07
C GLU A 72 6.66 -23.86 7.69
N SER A 73 5.89 -23.56 6.64
CA SER A 73 6.14 -24.06 5.28
C SER A 73 6.31 -22.92 4.28
N GLU A 74 7.26 -23.08 3.35
CA GLU A 74 7.47 -22.17 2.21
C GLU A 74 6.29 -22.17 1.23
N ASP A 75 5.42 -23.19 1.28
CA ASP A 75 4.19 -23.23 0.49
C ASP A 75 3.04 -22.43 1.14
N SER A 76 3.28 -21.85 2.32
CA SER A 76 2.28 -21.07 3.04
C SER A 76 2.06 -19.70 2.40
N VAL A 77 0.86 -19.14 2.60
CA VAL A 77 0.52 -17.81 2.13
C VAL A 77 1.15 -16.76 3.05
N CYS A 78 1.99 -15.90 2.47
CA CYS A 78 2.61 -14.75 3.11
C CYS A 78 2.65 -13.62 2.10
N TYR A 79 1.75 -12.65 2.20
CA TYR A 79 1.62 -11.59 1.20
C TYR A 79 2.73 -10.54 1.31
N GLU A 80 3.15 -10.01 0.16
CA GLU A 80 3.96 -8.80 0.05
C GLU A 80 3.07 -7.59 -0.30
N ALA A 81 3.31 -6.47 0.36
CA ALA A 81 2.63 -5.19 0.10
C ALA A 81 3.54 -4.00 0.47
N GLY A 82 3.01 -2.78 0.34
CA GLY A 82 3.73 -1.56 0.74
C GLY A 82 3.98 -1.43 2.24
N ASP A 83 3.20 -2.14 3.07
CA ASP A 83 3.40 -2.23 4.52
C ASP A 83 3.58 -3.69 4.95
N GLY A 84 4.60 -3.94 5.76
CA GLY A 84 4.97 -5.30 6.22
C GLY A 84 3.96 -5.94 7.17
N ARG A 85 2.95 -5.21 7.65
CA ARG A 85 1.91 -5.73 8.54
C ARG A 85 0.72 -6.33 7.80
N VAL A 86 0.81 -6.46 6.47
CA VAL A 86 -0.27 -7.00 5.62
C VAL A 86 -0.78 -8.38 6.06
N ASN A 87 0.08 -9.19 6.70
CA ASN A 87 -0.23 -10.55 7.16
C ASN A 87 -0.69 -10.63 8.63
N GLN A 88 -0.96 -9.51 9.31
CA GLN A 88 -1.40 -9.55 10.72
C GLN A 88 -2.72 -10.27 10.93
N HIS A 89 -3.69 -10.07 10.04
CA HIS A 89 -4.93 -10.84 9.99
C HIS A 89 -5.58 -10.71 8.61
N PRO A 90 -6.50 -11.63 8.23
CA PRO A 90 -7.10 -11.63 6.89
C PRO A 90 -7.82 -10.33 6.51
N GLY A 91 -8.38 -9.61 7.48
CA GLY A 91 -9.06 -8.33 7.24
C GLY A 91 -8.15 -7.26 6.65
N VAL A 92 -6.93 -7.10 7.17
CA VAL A 92 -5.93 -6.17 6.62
C VAL A 92 -5.52 -6.61 5.21
N ALA A 93 -5.23 -7.90 5.02
CA ALA A 93 -4.86 -8.43 3.71
C ALA A 93 -5.95 -8.21 2.64
N ILE A 94 -7.22 -8.28 3.01
CA ILE A 94 -8.36 -7.98 2.13
C ILE A 94 -8.36 -6.51 1.69
N ILE A 95 -8.14 -5.56 2.61
CA ILE A 95 -8.09 -4.14 2.28
C ILE A 95 -6.91 -3.83 1.35
N HIS A 96 -5.72 -4.37 1.63
CA HIS A 96 -4.57 -4.24 0.75
C HIS A 96 -4.85 -4.81 -0.65
N THR A 97 -5.47 -6.00 -0.72
CA THR A 97 -5.86 -6.63 -1.98
C THR A 97 -6.88 -5.77 -2.75
N LEU A 98 -7.84 -5.15 -2.06
CA LEU A 98 -8.85 -4.28 -2.66
C LEU A 98 -8.20 -3.07 -3.35
N PHE A 99 -7.33 -2.34 -2.65
CA PHE A 99 -6.67 -1.17 -3.21
C PHE A 99 -5.67 -1.52 -4.32
N LEU A 100 -5.01 -2.67 -4.23
CA LEU A 100 -4.19 -3.19 -5.33
C LEU A 100 -5.03 -3.47 -6.58
N ARG A 101 -6.20 -4.10 -6.43
CA ARG A 101 -7.10 -4.36 -7.56
C ARG A 101 -7.61 -3.06 -8.16
N GLU A 102 -7.93 -2.08 -7.31
CA GLU A 102 -8.40 -0.78 -7.77
C GLU A 102 -7.32 -0.02 -8.56
N HIS A 103 -6.05 -0.07 -8.10
CA HIS A 103 -4.93 0.44 -8.87
C HIS A 103 -4.85 -0.18 -10.26
N ASN A 104 -4.86 -1.53 -10.35
CA ASN A 104 -4.76 -2.23 -11.62
C ASN A 104 -5.97 -1.97 -12.53
N ARG A 105 -7.18 -1.81 -11.95
CA ARG A 105 -8.38 -1.43 -12.69
C ARG A 105 -8.24 -0.04 -13.30
N ILE A 106 -7.80 0.95 -12.51
CA ILE A 106 -7.60 2.33 -12.98
C ILE A 106 -6.50 2.37 -14.05
N ALA A 107 -5.36 1.72 -13.82
CA ALA A 107 -4.27 1.65 -14.79
C ALA A 107 -4.73 1.06 -16.14
N GLY A 108 -5.51 -0.03 -16.12
CA GLY A 108 -6.07 -0.63 -17.34
C GLY A 108 -7.04 0.31 -18.09
N ILE A 109 -7.88 1.06 -17.37
CA ILE A 109 -8.75 2.08 -17.97
C ILE A 109 -7.92 3.21 -18.59
N LEU A 110 -6.92 3.72 -17.86
CA LEU A 110 -6.04 4.78 -18.33
C LEU A 110 -5.25 4.36 -19.57
N GLN A 111 -4.80 3.11 -19.63
CA GLN A 111 -4.11 2.55 -20.79
C GLN A 111 -5.04 2.49 -22.02
N GLY A 112 -6.30 2.10 -21.83
CA GLY A 112 -7.31 2.09 -22.90
C GLY A 112 -7.63 3.49 -23.42
N LEU A 113 -7.69 4.48 -22.54
CA LEU A 113 -7.96 5.89 -22.89
C LEU A 113 -6.73 6.58 -23.51
N ASN A 114 -5.53 6.23 -23.04
CA ASN A 114 -4.27 6.88 -23.39
C ASN A 114 -3.25 5.85 -23.87
N SER A 115 -3.47 5.28 -25.05
CA SER A 115 -2.60 4.25 -25.63
C SER A 115 -1.14 4.69 -25.85
N HIS A 116 -0.88 6.00 -25.84
CA HIS A 116 0.43 6.62 -25.99
C HIS A 116 1.20 6.77 -24.66
N TRP A 117 0.59 6.49 -23.51
CA TRP A 117 1.27 6.57 -22.23
C TRP A 117 2.18 5.38 -21.98
N ASP A 118 3.35 5.65 -21.39
CA ASP A 118 4.29 4.62 -20.97
C ASP A 118 3.88 4.00 -19.62
N ASP A 119 4.56 2.90 -19.24
CA ASP A 119 4.31 2.19 -17.97
C ASP A 119 4.38 3.12 -16.76
N ASN A 120 5.38 4.01 -16.75
CA ASN A 120 5.63 4.86 -15.59
C ASN A 120 4.55 5.92 -15.43
N ARG A 121 4.09 6.53 -16.52
CA ARG A 121 2.97 7.48 -16.51
C ARG A 121 1.69 6.81 -16.03
N LEU A 122 1.38 5.60 -16.54
CA LEU A 122 0.21 4.84 -16.13
C LEU A 122 0.23 4.53 -14.62
N TYR A 123 1.37 4.03 -14.11
CA TYR A 123 1.54 3.74 -12.69
C TYR A 123 1.34 4.99 -11.82
N LEU A 124 1.99 6.11 -12.17
CA LEU A 124 1.93 7.34 -11.38
C LEU A 124 0.52 7.97 -11.37
N GLU A 125 -0.17 7.98 -12.50
CA GLU A 125 -1.53 8.53 -12.57
C GLU A 125 -2.55 7.61 -11.88
N ALA A 126 -2.44 6.28 -12.02
CA ALA A 126 -3.25 5.35 -11.25
C ALA A 126 -3.00 5.49 -9.73
N LYS A 127 -1.73 5.61 -9.32
CA LYS A 127 -1.34 5.89 -7.93
C LYS A 127 -1.98 7.18 -7.42
N ARG A 128 -1.91 8.27 -8.20
CA ARG A 128 -2.49 9.57 -7.83
C ARG A 128 -3.99 9.50 -7.58
N ILE A 129 -4.74 8.77 -8.41
CA ILE A 129 -6.18 8.60 -8.24
C ILE A 129 -6.48 7.77 -6.99
N VAL A 130 -5.76 6.67 -6.77
CA VAL A 130 -5.94 5.82 -5.56
C VAL A 130 -5.65 6.60 -4.28
N ILE A 131 -4.64 7.47 -4.29
CA ILE A 131 -4.34 8.37 -3.16
C ILE A 131 -5.54 9.28 -2.88
N ALA A 132 -6.12 9.90 -3.92
CA ALA A 132 -7.29 10.76 -3.77
C ALA A 132 -8.50 10.00 -3.21
N ILE A 133 -8.74 8.77 -3.67
CA ILE A 133 -9.80 7.90 -3.13
C ILE A 133 -9.56 7.63 -1.64
N TRP A 134 -8.33 7.26 -1.26
CA TRP A 134 -7.97 6.99 0.13
C TRP A 134 -8.17 8.20 1.04
N GLN A 135 -7.74 9.38 0.59
CA GLN A 135 -7.94 10.64 1.31
C GLN A 135 -9.41 10.99 1.44
N HIS A 136 -10.21 10.81 0.38
CA HIS A 136 -11.64 11.09 0.39
C HIS A 136 -12.37 10.20 1.41
N ILE A 137 -12.16 8.88 1.35
CA ILE A 137 -12.75 7.94 2.31
C ILE A 137 -12.34 8.32 3.75
N THR A 138 -11.06 8.64 3.95
CA THR A 138 -10.55 8.97 5.30
C THR A 138 -11.20 10.23 5.86
N TYR A 139 -11.19 11.33 5.12
CA TYR A 139 -11.64 12.63 5.64
C TYR A 139 -13.16 12.83 5.59
N ILE A 140 -13.83 12.34 4.54
CA ILE A 140 -15.24 12.61 4.30
C ILE A 140 -16.13 11.53 4.92
N GLU A 141 -15.72 10.27 4.87
CA GLU A 141 -16.56 9.16 5.33
C GLU A 141 -16.16 8.69 6.73
N TRP A 142 -14.89 8.43 6.97
CA TRP A 142 -14.43 7.78 8.20
C TRP A 142 -14.25 8.75 9.37
N LEU A 143 -13.56 9.87 9.15
CA LEU A 143 -13.22 10.81 10.22
C LEU A 143 -14.44 11.39 10.96
N PRO A 144 -15.56 11.76 10.30
CA PRO A 144 -16.75 12.24 11.00
C PRO A 144 -17.41 11.17 11.88
N LEU A 145 -17.35 9.90 11.50
CA LEU A 145 -17.88 8.80 12.30
C LEU A 145 -17.06 8.57 13.58
N VAL A 146 -15.76 8.88 13.54
CA VAL A 146 -14.84 8.69 14.66
C VAL A 146 -14.86 9.87 15.62
N LEU A 147 -14.78 11.10 15.10
CA LEU A 147 -14.71 12.31 15.91
C LEU A 147 -16.09 12.87 16.27
N GLY A 148 -17.14 12.53 15.50
CA GLY A 148 -18.44 13.16 15.56
C GLY A 148 -18.52 14.43 14.72
N GLU A 149 -19.70 14.71 14.15
CA GLU A 149 -19.91 15.84 13.22
C GLU A 149 -19.55 17.20 13.84
N TYR A 150 -19.79 17.36 15.15
CA TYR A 150 -19.48 18.59 15.88
C TYR A 150 -17.99 18.97 15.79
N PHE A 151 -17.10 18.01 15.99
CA PHE A 151 -15.66 18.27 15.99
C PHE A 151 -15.07 18.38 14.59
N VAL A 152 -15.71 17.80 13.58
CA VAL A 152 -15.24 17.89 12.19
C VAL A 152 -15.54 19.26 11.57
N GLY A 153 -16.68 19.87 11.91
CA GLY A 153 -17.05 21.21 11.42
C GLY A 153 -16.07 22.33 11.84
N ASP A 154 -15.26 22.09 12.87
CA ASP A 154 -14.24 23.03 13.35
C ASP A 154 -12.86 22.83 12.67
N ILE A 155 -12.65 21.72 11.95
CA ILE A 155 -11.33 21.28 11.44
C ILE A 155 -11.25 21.27 9.90
N LEU A 156 -12.36 21.03 9.20
CA LEU A 156 -12.45 21.03 7.72
C LEU A 156 -13.00 22.35 7.19
#